data_AF-A0A3M7B0V7-F1
#
_entry.id   AF-A0A3M7B0V7-F1
#
_cell.length_a   1.000
_cell.length_b   1.000
_cell.length_c   1.000
_cell.angle_alpha   90.00
_cell.angle_beta   90.00
_cell.angle_gamma   90.00
#
_symmetry.space_group_name_H-M   'P 1'
#
loop_
_entity.id
_entity.type
_entity.pdbx_description
1 polymer ?
#
loop_
_entity_poly.entity_id
_entity_poly.type
_entity_poly.pdbx_seq_one_letter_code
_entity_poly.pdbx_strand_id
1 'polypeptide(L)'
;MASKLQTELGRRRDLEQMVHNLEEQLQKQFDEEDERGHSDARIAELEKSLEESKRRLGQERQAKDSFGDLYSATRLELEQHKNERDNLRDEVVPQLRARIEGLEHEAADAQAFTYEHTRMQQELATLREEVQRQQAQGARGGFSSIAEEADVMSPIAGPRAGSSLSRSNSLARSRSTRGGSVTRSGSVKGEGRQRSGSVGPASHPVSVEGVKEIEDQRDALHKALKLMIARHEKGQREHERAIKKLRKEKELAEQITPRRAGYQREVYHLKDEVTTLRKRTEDALEQKWQYEKGLSGIKIDLDRAEQETRHLRNMLQERDVLPDRTSFLSSLSSNSEEKPPADETMKLSISAAEGERDQARQIAQEYRHRAQSTSPDASSEKLLSSASRMDELADQLESQVQSNIQLRERLAEAVAKGEREQKQSTRQIEDMQKRLAGMEDSVLAAQQHSENTLGNHEAEVRRMDEASSPALQRLRIDIPEPHKLSPTSPMFNKSPKLGGKTKLSETSLLEASRTQMLERKVRELEGLLREAEDDMQTVVQRVNRSQLEVAELQTERDAALTQMRKLQDLIVEERERVENFP
;
A
#
# COMPACT_ATOMS: atom_id res chain seq x y z
N MET A 1 -5.22 72.81 90.10
CA MET A 1 -4.54 71.78 89.28
C MET A 1 -5.46 70.62 88.92
N ALA A 2 -6.31 70.14 89.84
CA ALA A 2 -7.25 69.04 89.58
C ALA A 2 -8.25 69.29 88.42
N SER A 3 -8.88 70.47 88.32
CA SER A 3 -9.89 70.71 87.26
C SER A 3 -9.30 70.73 85.84
N LYS A 4 -8.08 71.27 85.66
CA LYS A 4 -7.39 71.27 84.36
C LYS A 4 -7.04 69.85 83.92
N LEU A 5 -6.65 68.99 84.85
CA LEU A 5 -6.37 67.59 84.56
C LEU A 5 -7.65 66.83 84.19
N GLN A 6 -8.77 67.16 84.83
CA GLN A 6 -10.07 66.58 84.52
C GLN A 6 -10.61 67.03 83.15
N THR A 7 -10.39 68.30 82.76
CA THR A 7 -10.72 68.78 81.40
C THR A 7 -9.85 68.14 80.34
N GLU A 8 -8.55 67.94 80.60
CA GLU A 8 -7.64 67.25 79.68
C GLU A 8 -7.98 65.76 79.53
N LEU A 9 -8.37 65.08 80.61
CA LEU A 9 -8.85 63.70 80.54
C LEU A 9 -10.18 63.57 79.77
N GLY A 10 -11.07 64.55 79.86
CA GLY A 10 -12.29 64.61 79.04
C GLY A 10 -11.96 64.78 77.56
N ARG A 11 -11.10 65.75 77.25
CA ARG A 11 -10.65 66.02 75.87
C ARG A 11 -9.93 64.83 75.25
N ARG A 12 -9.14 64.10 76.03
CA ARG A 12 -8.47 62.88 75.61
C ARG A 12 -9.47 61.76 75.31
N ARG A 13 -10.50 61.58 76.15
CA ARG A 13 -11.59 60.62 75.86
C ARG A 13 -12.33 60.95 74.58
N ASP A 14 -12.65 62.21 74.34
CA ASP A 14 -13.36 62.63 73.11
C ASP A 14 -12.52 62.38 71.86
N LEU A 15 -11.20 62.62 71.94
CA LEU A 15 -10.26 62.31 70.87
C LEU A 15 -10.07 60.81 70.66
N GLU A 16 -9.94 60.02 71.73
CA GLU A 16 -9.87 58.55 71.66
C GLU A 16 -11.14 57.97 71.03
N GLN A 17 -12.31 58.53 71.33
CA GLN A 17 -13.58 58.10 70.75
C GLN A 17 -13.70 58.51 69.27
N MET A 18 -13.19 59.68 68.88
CA MET A 18 -13.13 60.10 67.48
C MET A 18 -12.17 59.22 66.67
N VAL A 19 -11.00 58.89 67.22
CA VAL A 19 -10.03 57.96 66.61
C VAL A 19 -10.68 56.60 66.44
N HIS A 20 -11.35 56.08 67.46
CA HIS A 20 -12.02 54.79 67.37
C HIS A 20 -13.12 54.77 66.29
N ASN A 21 -13.93 55.83 66.18
CA ASN A 21 -14.94 55.94 65.13
C ASN A 21 -14.32 56.04 63.73
N LEU A 22 -13.17 56.72 63.58
CA LEU A 22 -12.45 56.80 62.31
C LEU A 22 -11.80 55.46 61.95
N GLU A 23 -11.27 54.74 62.93
CA GLU A 23 -10.77 53.37 62.76
C GLU A 23 -11.89 52.43 62.33
N GLU A 24 -13.07 52.52 62.96
CA GLU A 24 -14.23 51.70 62.59
C GLU A 24 -14.76 52.05 61.18
N GLN A 25 -14.72 53.32 60.78
CA GLN A 25 -15.07 53.75 59.43
C GLN A 25 -14.05 53.26 58.39
N LEU A 26 -12.75 53.33 58.70
CA LEU A 26 -11.71 52.79 57.83
C LEU A 26 -11.84 51.27 57.70
N GLN A 27 -12.07 50.55 58.80
CA GLN A 27 -12.27 49.11 58.80
C GLN A 27 -13.45 48.71 57.91
N LYS A 28 -14.59 49.41 58.04
CA LYS A 28 -15.77 49.17 57.18
C LYS A 28 -15.49 49.48 55.70
N GLN A 29 -14.72 50.52 55.41
CA GLN A 29 -14.31 50.82 54.03
C GLN A 29 -13.41 49.73 53.46
N PHE A 30 -12.46 49.21 54.22
CA PHE A 30 -11.63 48.07 53.81
C PHE A 30 -12.46 46.82 53.56
N ASP A 31 -13.39 46.47 54.46
CA ASP A 31 -14.26 45.31 54.29
C ASP A 31 -15.18 45.46 53.05
N GLU A 32 -15.71 46.65 52.79
CA GLU A 32 -16.50 46.93 51.57
C GLU A 32 -15.67 46.89 50.28
N GLU A 33 -14.42 47.36 50.31
CA GLU A 33 -13.51 47.29 49.17
C GLU A 33 -13.07 45.86 48.87
N ASP A 34 -12.82 45.05 49.89
CA ASP A 34 -12.50 43.63 49.74
C ASP A 34 -13.69 42.86 49.17
N GLU A 35 -14.90 43.04 49.70
CA GLU A 35 -16.14 42.41 49.16
C GLU A 35 -16.40 42.81 47.70
N ARG A 36 -16.18 44.09 47.34
CA ARG A 36 -16.25 44.54 45.95
C ARG A 36 -15.20 43.86 45.08
N GLY A 37 -13.95 43.75 45.55
CA GLY A 37 -12.88 43.05 44.86
C GLY A 37 -13.20 41.58 44.60
N HIS A 38 -13.79 40.88 45.58
CA HIS A 38 -14.25 39.49 45.40
C HIS A 38 -15.39 39.40 44.38
N SER A 39 -16.33 40.35 44.39
CA SER A 39 -17.42 40.40 43.42
C SER A 39 -16.92 40.68 41.99
N ASP A 40 -15.96 41.60 41.82
CA ASP A 40 -15.35 41.92 40.54
C ASP A 40 -14.51 40.75 40.00
N ALA A 41 -13.78 40.05 40.88
CA ALA A 41 -13.06 38.83 40.51
C ALA A 41 -14.01 37.74 40.03
N ARG A 42 -15.16 37.58 40.70
CA ARG A 42 -16.18 36.61 40.30
C ARG A 42 -16.84 36.99 38.98
N ILE A 43 -17.09 38.27 38.75
CA ILE A 43 -17.63 38.78 37.48
C ILE A 43 -16.64 38.49 36.35
N ALA A 44 -15.35 38.80 36.54
CA ALA A 44 -14.32 38.55 35.53
C ALA A 44 -14.16 37.04 35.20
N GLU A 45 -14.28 36.16 36.19
CA GLU A 45 -14.28 34.71 35.98
C GLU A 45 -15.49 34.26 35.16
N LEU A 46 -16.68 34.77 35.47
CA LEU A 46 -17.90 34.48 34.72
C LEU A 46 -17.83 34.99 33.28
N GLU A 47 -17.33 36.21 33.07
CA GLU A 47 -17.09 36.77 31.73
C GLU A 47 -16.13 35.90 30.92
N LYS A 48 -15.02 35.47 31.52
CA LYS A 48 -14.07 34.54 30.88
C LYS A 48 -14.73 33.22 30.50
N SER A 49 -15.53 32.62 31.39
CA SER A 49 -16.25 31.38 31.11
C SER A 49 -17.29 31.55 30.00
N LEU A 50 -17.93 32.72 29.93
CA LEU A 50 -18.90 33.09 28.90
C LEU A 50 -18.21 33.31 27.54
N GLU A 51 -17.04 33.95 27.51
CA GLU A 51 -16.24 34.05 26.29
C GLU A 51 -15.75 32.68 25.81
N GLU A 52 -15.32 31.82 26.72
CA GLU A 52 -14.87 30.47 26.38
C GLU A 52 -16.02 29.60 25.83
N SER A 53 -17.21 29.67 26.43
CA SER A 53 -18.39 28.97 25.93
C SER A 53 -18.86 29.49 24.57
N LYS A 54 -18.83 30.81 24.34
CA LYS A 54 -19.08 31.40 23.01
C LYS A 54 -18.08 30.90 21.97
N ARG A 55 -16.79 30.82 22.33
CA ARG A 55 -15.75 30.29 21.45
C ARG A 55 -15.99 28.81 21.12
N ARG A 56 -16.29 27.98 22.14
CA ARG A 56 -16.61 26.56 21.94
C ARG A 56 -17.84 26.37 21.05
N LEU A 57 -18.90 27.16 21.26
CA LEU A 57 -20.08 27.13 20.40
C LEU A 57 -19.77 27.53 18.95
N GLY A 58 -18.88 28.50 18.73
CA GLY A 58 -18.40 28.87 17.40
C GLY A 58 -17.65 27.72 16.71
N GLN A 59 -16.78 27.03 17.45
CA GLN A 59 -16.05 25.86 16.95
C GLN A 59 -17.00 24.70 16.62
N GLU A 60 -18.00 24.45 17.47
CA GLU A 60 -19.00 23.41 17.23
C GLU A 60 -19.84 23.70 15.99
N ARG A 61 -20.23 24.96 15.76
CA ARG A 61 -20.94 25.37 14.54
C ARG A 61 -20.08 25.16 13.30
N GLN A 62 -18.82 25.58 13.32
CA GLN A 62 -17.90 25.36 12.21
C GLN A 62 -17.66 23.86 11.92
N ALA A 63 -17.54 23.05 12.97
CA ALA A 63 -17.41 21.61 12.84
C ALA A 63 -18.68 20.99 12.23
N LYS A 64 -19.86 21.43 12.67
CA LYS A 64 -21.15 21.00 12.11
C LYS A 64 -21.27 21.33 10.62
N ASP A 65 -20.87 22.53 10.20
CA ASP A 65 -20.88 22.93 8.80
C ASP A 65 -19.91 22.06 7.99
N SER A 66 -18.70 21.81 8.51
CA SER A 66 -17.71 20.93 7.88
C SER A 66 -18.20 19.49 7.72
N PHE A 67 -18.89 18.94 8.73
CA PHE A 67 -19.52 17.63 8.63
C PHE A 67 -20.71 17.62 7.66
N GLY A 68 -21.45 18.73 7.58
CA GLY A 68 -22.52 18.91 6.60
C GLY A 68 -21.99 18.83 5.16
N ASP A 69 -20.88 19.52 4.88
CA ASP A 69 -20.22 19.50 3.58
C ASP A 69 -19.72 18.10 3.23
N LEU A 70 -19.05 17.42 4.17
CA LEU A 70 -18.58 16.04 3.98
C LEU A 70 -19.75 15.06 3.75
N TYR A 71 -20.84 15.20 4.50
CA TYR A 71 -22.04 14.38 4.33
C TYR A 71 -22.69 14.62 2.96
N SER A 72 -22.72 15.88 2.51
CA SER A 72 -23.23 16.21 1.17
C SER A 72 -22.37 15.63 0.05
N ALA A 73 -21.04 15.69 0.18
CA ALA A 73 -20.09 15.14 -0.78
C ALA A 73 -20.20 13.61 -0.87
N THR A 74 -20.18 12.92 0.27
CA THR A 74 -20.32 11.45 0.32
C THR A 74 -21.68 10.98 -0.21
N ARG A 75 -22.76 11.74 0.02
CA ARG A 75 -24.06 11.46 -0.58
C ARG A 75 -24.03 11.60 -2.11
N LEU A 76 -23.37 12.64 -2.63
CA LEU A 76 -23.22 12.85 -4.06
C LEU A 76 -22.41 11.72 -4.72
N GLU A 77 -21.30 11.31 -4.11
CA GLU A 77 -20.48 10.17 -4.59
C GLU A 77 -21.28 8.86 -4.59
N LEU A 78 -22.09 8.61 -3.56
CA LEU A 78 -22.98 7.45 -3.52
C LEU A 78 -24.01 7.47 -4.66
N GLU A 79 -24.58 8.63 -4.96
CA GLU A 79 -25.49 8.79 -6.11
C GLU A 79 -24.76 8.58 -7.45
N GLN A 80 -23.52 9.08 -7.58
CA GLN A 80 -22.68 8.84 -8.76
C GLN A 80 -22.41 7.34 -8.96
N HIS A 81 -21.98 6.63 -7.92
CA HIS A 81 -21.75 5.19 -8.00
C HIS A 81 -23.02 4.38 -8.30
N LYS A 82 -24.18 4.82 -7.81
CA LYS A 82 -25.47 4.21 -8.18
C LYS A 82 -25.74 4.39 -9.67
N ASN A 83 -25.53 5.60 -10.20
CA ASN A 83 -25.73 5.90 -11.62
C ASN A 83 -24.75 5.12 -12.50
N GLU A 84 -23.46 5.02 -12.10
CA GLU A 84 -22.45 4.23 -12.80
C GLU A 84 -22.81 2.75 -12.82
N ARG A 85 -23.22 2.20 -11.67
CA ARG A 85 -23.69 0.81 -11.57
C ARG A 85 -24.88 0.58 -12.50
N ASP A 86 -25.85 1.48 -12.51
CA ASP A 86 -27.06 1.34 -13.33
C ASP A 86 -26.71 1.45 -14.82
N ASN A 87 -25.83 2.37 -15.21
CA ASN A 87 -25.30 2.46 -16.57
C ASN A 87 -24.56 1.19 -17.01
N LEU A 88 -23.69 0.66 -16.14
CA LEU A 88 -22.98 -0.60 -16.41
C LEU A 88 -23.96 -1.77 -16.56
N ARG A 89 -24.98 -1.84 -15.70
CA ARG A 89 -25.97 -2.92 -15.69
C ARG A 89 -26.91 -2.87 -16.89
N ASP A 90 -27.39 -1.67 -17.24
CA ASP A 90 -28.50 -1.50 -18.18
C ASP A 90 -28.01 -1.19 -19.61
N GLU A 91 -26.80 -0.63 -19.79
CA GLU A 91 -26.24 -0.31 -21.12
C GLU A 91 -25.01 -1.16 -21.45
N VAL A 92 -23.95 -1.08 -20.65
CA VAL A 92 -22.64 -1.64 -21.02
C VAL A 92 -22.64 -3.16 -21.04
N VAL A 93 -23.18 -3.81 -20.00
CA VAL A 93 -23.24 -5.27 -19.93
C VAL A 93 -24.11 -5.86 -21.05
N PRO A 94 -25.32 -5.33 -21.35
CA PRO A 94 -26.10 -5.78 -22.49
C PRO A 94 -25.40 -5.57 -23.84
N GLN A 95 -24.73 -4.44 -24.06
CA GLN A 95 -23.96 -4.20 -25.29
C GLN A 95 -22.81 -5.20 -25.47
N LEU A 96 -22.06 -5.48 -24.39
CA LEU A 96 -20.98 -6.48 -24.42
C LEU A 96 -21.52 -7.88 -24.65
N ARG A 97 -22.64 -8.25 -24.03
CA ARG A 97 -23.30 -9.55 -24.26
C ARG A 97 -23.75 -9.70 -25.72
N ALA A 98 -24.40 -8.69 -26.29
CA ALA A 98 -24.81 -8.70 -27.69
C ALA A 98 -23.60 -8.79 -28.64
N ARG A 99 -22.49 -8.13 -28.29
CA ARG A 99 -21.25 -8.21 -29.08
C ARG A 99 -20.61 -9.60 -29.02
N ILE A 100 -20.60 -10.23 -27.84
CA ILE A 100 -20.11 -11.59 -27.66
C ILE A 100 -20.98 -12.56 -28.46
N GLU A 101 -22.31 -12.46 -28.35
CA GLU A 101 -23.24 -13.31 -29.11
C GLU A 101 -23.02 -13.17 -30.64
N GLY A 102 -22.80 -11.96 -31.13
CA GLY A 102 -22.45 -11.72 -32.53
C GLY A 102 -21.12 -12.37 -32.94
N LEU A 103 -20.08 -12.28 -32.11
CA LEU A 103 -18.79 -12.92 -32.37
C LEU A 103 -18.86 -14.45 -32.27
N GLU A 104 -19.69 -14.99 -31.38
CA GLU A 104 -19.95 -16.42 -31.27
C GLU A 104 -20.67 -16.94 -32.53
N HIS A 105 -21.61 -16.17 -33.07
CA HIS A 105 -22.28 -16.50 -34.34
C HIS A 105 -21.28 -16.48 -35.51
N GLU A 106 -20.45 -15.44 -35.62
CA GLU A 106 -19.40 -15.36 -36.64
C GLU A 106 -18.40 -16.53 -36.52
N ALA A 107 -18.05 -16.93 -35.30
CA ALA A 107 -17.18 -18.08 -35.06
C ALA A 107 -17.84 -19.41 -35.45
N ALA A 108 -19.14 -19.57 -35.17
CA ALA A 108 -19.92 -20.74 -35.58
C ALA A 108 -20.01 -20.84 -37.11
N ASP A 109 -20.25 -19.73 -37.80
CA ASP A 109 -20.27 -19.66 -39.27
C ASP A 109 -18.90 -19.99 -39.86
N ALA A 110 -17.82 -19.46 -39.29
CA ALA A 110 -16.46 -19.81 -39.70
C ALA A 110 -16.19 -21.30 -39.54
N GLN A 111 -16.64 -21.92 -38.45
CA GLN A 111 -16.55 -23.38 -38.27
C GLN A 111 -17.37 -24.12 -39.32
N ALA A 112 -18.61 -23.70 -39.60
CA ALA A 112 -19.45 -24.29 -40.64
C ALA A 112 -18.77 -24.24 -42.02
N PHE A 113 -18.20 -23.09 -42.40
CA PHE A 113 -17.42 -22.96 -43.63
C PHE A 113 -16.19 -23.86 -43.66
N THR A 114 -15.50 -24.06 -42.53
CA THR A 114 -14.37 -25.00 -42.49
C THR A 114 -14.82 -26.45 -42.68
N TYR A 115 -15.97 -26.85 -42.13
CA TYR A 115 -16.54 -28.18 -42.36
C TYR A 115 -16.99 -28.37 -43.81
N GLU A 116 -17.68 -27.38 -44.40
CA GLU A 116 -18.07 -27.41 -45.81
C GLU A 116 -16.85 -27.45 -46.73
N HIS A 117 -15.84 -26.62 -46.46
CA HIS A 117 -14.58 -26.64 -47.20
C HIS A 117 -13.91 -28.01 -47.13
N THR A 118 -13.86 -28.62 -45.94
CA THR A 118 -13.27 -29.95 -45.74
C THR A 118 -14.07 -31.02 -46.49
N ARG A 119 -15.41 -30.95 -46.45
CA ARG A 119 -16.29 -31.86 -47.19
C ARG A 119 -16.10 -31.72 -48.71
N MET A 120 -16.12 -30.50 -49.24
CA MET A 120 -15.85 -30.22 -50.66
C MET A 120 -14.46 -30.71 -51.07
N GLN A 121 -13.47 -30.55 -50.20
CA GLN A 121 -12.12 -31.06 -50.44
C GLN A 121 -12.06 -32.59 -50.48
N GLN A 122 -12.85 -33.28 -49.65
CA GLN A 122 -13.03 -34.74 -49.72
C GLN A 122 -13.73 -35.16 -51.01
N GLU A 123 -14.80 -34.48 -51.41
CA GLU A 123 -15.50 -34.74 -52.68
C GLU A 123 -14.58 -34.51 -53.89
N LEU A 124 -13.72 -33.49 -53.86
CA LEU A 124 -12.69 -33.29 -54.89
C LEU A 124 -11.61 -34.37 -54.86
N ALA A 125 -11.28 -34.91 -53.69
CA ALA A 125 -10.31 -36.00 -53.57
C ALA A 125 -10.87 -37.33 -54.11
N THR A 126 -12.13 -37.66 -53.80
CA THR A 126 -12.80 -38.86 -54.32
C THR A 126 -12.97 -38.77 -55.84
N LEU A 127 -13.40 -37.63 -56.38
CA LEU A 127 -13.48 -37.42 -57.83
C LEU A 127 -12.10 -37.52 -58.51
N ARG A 128 -11.05 -37.02 -57.88
CA ARG A 128 -9.67 -37.19 -58.37
C ARG A 128 -9.25 -38.67 -58.37
N GLU A 129 -9.54 -39.40 -57.30
CA GLU A 129 -9.25 -40.83 -57.22
C GLU A 129 -10.03 -41.65 -58.26
N GLU A 130 -11.28 -41.27 -58.52
CA GLU A 130 -12.11 -41.91 -59.54
C GLU A 130 -11.61 -41.63 -60.96
N VAL A 131 -11.19 -40.39 -61.25
CA VAL A 131 -10.49 -40.05 -62.50
C VAL A 131 -9.16 -40.80 -62.62
N GLN A 132 -8.42 -40.97 -61.53
CA GLN A 132 -7.18 -41.74 -61.47
C GLN A 132 -7.43 -43.24 -61.73
N ARG A 133 -8.49 -43.83 -61.17
CA ARG A 133 -8.90 -45.23 -61.44
C ARG A 133 -9.32 -45.43 -62.89
N GLN A 134 -10.03 -44.47 -63.48
CA GLN A 134 -10.37 -44.52 -64.91
C GLN A 134 -9.11 -44.44 -65.80
N GLN A 135 -8.10 -43.67 -65.40
CA GLN A 135 -6.80 -43.65 -66.10
C GLN A 135 -5.98 -44.93 -65.89
N ALA A 136 -6.02 -45.52 -64.69
CA ALA A 136 -5.32 -46.77 -64.38
C ALA A 136 -5.91 -47.99 -65.15
N GLN A 137 -7.21 -47.96 -65.49
CA GLN A 137 -7.81 -48.95 -66.40
C GLN A 137 -7.41 -48.75 -67.87
N GLY A 138 -6.95 -47.55 -68.25
CA GLY A 138 -6.44 -47.23 -69.60
C GLY A 138 -4.94 -47.51 -69.81
N ALA A 139 -4.19 -47.85 -68.75
CA ALA A 139 -2.73 -47.97 -68.81
C ALA A 139 -2.23 -49.32 -68.27
N ARG A 140 -2.60 -50.42 -68.94
CA ARG A 140 -1.78 -51.64 -68.95
C ARG A 140 -0.83 -51.59 -70.14
N GLY A 141 0.37 -51.04 -69.94
CA GLY A 141 1.42 -51.06 -70.96
C GLY A 141 2.70 -50.32 -70.60
N GLY A 142 3.60 -50.99 -69.86
CA GLY A 142 5.06 -50.86 -69.91
C GLY A 142 5.71 -49.57 -69.40
N PHE A 143 6.47 -49.64 -68.31
CA PHE A 143 7.95 -49.69 -68.34
C PHE A 143 8.51 -49.67 -66.90
N SER A 144 9.42 -50.61 -66.63
CA SER A 144 10.18 -50.79 -65.39
C SER A 144 11.64 -50.41 -65.63
N SER A 145 12.30 -49.79 -64.64
CA SER A 145 13.76 -49.73 -64.38
C SER A 145 14.07 -48.48 -63.54
N ILE A 146 15.01 -48.41 -62.58
CA ILE A 146 16.09 -49.29 -62.13
C ILE A 146 16.49 -48.83 -60.71
N ALA A 147 17.00 -49.75 -59.90
CA ALA A 147 17.57 -49.54 -58.56
C ALA A 147 19.11 -49.61 -58.61
N GLU A 148 19.79 -48.81 -57.78
CA GLU A 148 21.21 -48.94 -57.37
C GLU A 148 21.44 -47.94 -56.21
N GLU A 149 21.49 -48.36 -54.94
CA GLU A 149 22.64 -48.82 -54.11
C GLU A 149 23.77 -47.80 -53.86
N ALA A 150 24.08 -47.60 -52.56
CA ALA A 150 25.41 -47.56 -51.93
C ALA A 150 25.46 -46.62 -50.70
N ASP A 151 25.37 -47.31 -49.56
CA ASP A 151 25.79 -47.07 -48.17
C ASP A 151 26.93 -46.06 -47.87
N VAL A 152 26.94 -45.51 -46.63
CA VAL A 152 28.05 -45.62 -45.64
C VAL A 152 27.88 -44.64 -44.45
N MET A 153 27.92 -45.24 -43.25
CA MET A 153 28.29 -44.74 -41.92
C MET A 153 27.28 -44.07 -40.96
N SER A 154 26.95 -44.85 -39.91
CA SER A 154 26.60 -44.44 -38.53
C SER A 154 27.89 -44.47 -37.67
N PRO A 155 27.99 -43.95 -36.40
CA PRO A 155 27.17 -44.48 -35.27
C PRO A 155 26.98 -43.60 -33.99
N ILE A 156 26.20 -44.13 -33.01
CA ILE A 156 26.20 -43.90 -31.51
C ILE A 156 25.55 -42.57 -31.00
N ALA A 157 24.67 -42.46 -29.97
CA ALA A 157 24.21 -43.27 -28.81
C ALA A 157 22.76 -42.89 -28.37
N GLY A 158 22.07 -43.76 -27.61
CA GLY A 158 20.76 -43.49 -26.94
C GLY A 158 20.89 -42.82 -25.55
N PRO A 159 19.85 -42.77 -24.65
CA PRO A 159 18.58 -43.51 -24.65
C PRO A 159 17.27 -42.70 -24.38
N ARG A 160 16.15 -43.30 -24.78
CA ARG A 160 14.76 -43.29 -24.23
C ARG A 160 14.09 -42.03 -23.64
N ALA A 161 12.87 -41.84 -24.15
CA ALA A 161 11.61 -41.45 -23.49
C ALA A 161 11.14 -39.99 -23.62
N GLY A 162 9.92 -39.84 -24.13
CA GLY A 162 9.06 -38.68 -23.89
C GLY A 162 8.56 -37.96 -25.14
N SER A 163 7.26 -38.06 -25.38
CA SER A 163 6.43 -36.95 -25.88
C SER A 163 6.75 -36.41 -27.28
N SER A 164 6.17 -37.06 -28.28
CA SER A 164 5.97 -36.50 -29.63
C SER A 164 4.93 -35.37 -29.58
N LEU A 165 5.38 -34.12 -29.64
CA LEU A 165 4.56 -32.95 -30.00
C LEU A 165 5.43 -31.96 -30.79
N SER A 166 5.42 -32.14 -32.11
CA SER A 166 6.02 -31.24 -33.09
C SER A 166 5.37 -29.85 -33.02
N ARG A 167 6.16 -28.85 -32.63
CA ARG A 167 5.89 -27.46 -32.97
C ARG A 167 7.16 -26.76 -33.39
N SER A 168 7.12 -26.34 -34.65
CA SER A 168 7.69 -25.12 -35.22
C SER A 168 8.60 -25.42 -36.41
N ASN A 169 8.16 -24.97 -37.59
CA ASN A 169 9.11 -24.24 -38.42
C ASN A 169 8.38 -23.24 -39.31
N SER A 170 8.85 -22.01 -39.26
CA SER A 170 8.52 -20.94 -40.19
C SER A 170 9.78 -20.51 -40.92
N LEU A 171 9.63 -20.35 -42.24
CA LEU A 171 10.47 -19.62 -43.19
C LEU A 171 11.77 -20.29 -43.68
N ALA A 172 11.73 -20.82 -44.92
CA ALA A 172 12.77 -20.56 -45.91
C ALA A 172 12.26 -20.83 -47.33
N ARG A 173 12.75 -20.01 -48.26
CA ARG A 173 12.30 -19.85 -49.64
C ARG A 173 12.98 -20.85 -50.61
N SER A 174 12.22 -21.23 -51.64
CA SER A 174 12.63 -21.33 -53.06
C SER A 174 13.82 -22.24 -53.45
N ARG A 175 13.52 -23.28 -54.25
CA ARG A 175 13.92 -23.34 -55.68
C ARG A 175 13.21 -24.44 -56.47
N SER A 176 12.61 -24.02 -57.58
CA SER A 176 12.51 -24.65 -58.92
C SER A 176 12.77 -26.16 -59.08
N THR A 177 11.82 -26.90 -59.67
CA THR A 177 11.87 -27.39 -61.07
C THR A 177 10.77 -28.43 -61.33
N ARG A 178 10.19 -28.38 -62.55
CA ARG A 178 9.53 -29.49 -63.30
C ARG A 178 8.21 -30.04 -62.70
N GLY A 179 7.12 -30.27 -63.43
CA GLY A 179 6.87 -30.42 -64.86
C GLY A 179 5.93 -31.61 -65.07
N GLY A 180 4.79 -31.40 -65.73
CA GLY A 180 3.86 -32.45 -66.22
C GLY A 180 3.02 -33.12 -65.13
N SER A 181 1.78 -33.56 -65.32
CA SER A 181 1.01 -33.81 -66.53
C SER A 181 -0.47 -33.82 -66.14
N VAL A 182 -1.31 -33.06 -66.86
CA VAL A 182 -2.77 -33.11 -66.75
C VAL A 182 -3.27 -33.97 -67.90
N THR A 183 -3.58 -35.22 -67.59
CA THR A 183 -4.32 -36.16 -68.42
C THR A 183 -5.80 -35.81 -68.38
N ARG A 184 -6.34 -35.38 -69.52
CA ARG A 184 -7.78 -35.21 -69.76
C ARG A 184 -8.26 -36.21 -70.81
N SER A 185 -9.25 -37.00 -70.38
CA SER A 185 -10.44 -37.45 -71.09
C SER A 185 -10.34 -38.53 -72.17
N GLY A 186 -10.98 -39.67 -71.84
CA GLY A 186 -12.14 -40.21 -72.56
C GLY A 186 -12.02 -40.45 -74.05
N SER A 187 -11.84 -41.72 -74.44
CA SER A 187 -12.09 -42.19 -75.80
C SER A 187 -13.22 -43.21 -75.82
N VAL A 188 -14.19 -42.90 -76.68
CA VAL A 188 -15.40 -43.65 -76.99
C VAL A 188 -15.04 -44.90 -77.81
N LYS A 189 -15.80 -45.96 -77.54
CA LYS A 189 -15.84 -47.27 -78.18
C LYS A 189 -16.23 -47.13 -79.67
N GLY A 190 -15.50 -47.78 -80.58
CA GLY A 190 -15.84 -47.81 -82.00
C GLY A 190 -15.13 -48.93 -82.75
N GLU A 191 -15.77 -50.09 -82.77
CA GLU A 191 -15.71 -51.18 -83.76
C GLU A 191 -14.35 -51.72 -84.24
N GLY A 192 -14.08 -52.96 -83.81
CA GLY A 192 -13.15 -53.85 -84.48
C GLY A 192 -13.70 -54.34 -85.81
N ARG A 193 -12.88 -54.23 -86.86
CA ARG A 193 -13.04 -55.02 -88.08
C ARG A 193 -11.67 -55.54 -88.53
N GLN A 194 -11.43 -56.79 -88.17
CA GLN A 194 -10.68 -57.84 -88.88
C GLN A 194 -9.31 -57.45 -89.49
N ARG A 195 -8.24 -57.91 -88.84
CA ARG A 195 -6.91 -58.09 -89.44
C ARG A 195 -6.91 -59.36 -90.30
N SER A 196 -6.77 -59.20 -91.61
CA SER A 196 -6.28 -60.22 -92.54
C SER A 196 -5.21 -59.60 -93.45
N GLY A 197 -4.17 -60.38 -93.76
CA GLY A 197 -3.06 -60.04 -94.68
C GLY A 197 -1.79 -59.68 -93.92
N SER A 198 -0.76 -60.53 -93.78
CA SER A 198 -0.06 -61.36 -94.77
C SER A 198 0.31 -60.58 -96.04
N VAL A 199 1.57 -60.14 -96.06
CA VAL A 199 2.53 -60.10 -97.18
C VAL A 199 2.03 -59.53 -98.52
N GLY A 200 2.67 -58.45 -98.98
CA GLY A 200 2.69 -58.09 -100.40
C GLY A 200 3.01 -56.63 -100.68
N PRO A 201 4.10 -56.31 -101.42
CA PRO A 201 4.58 -54.95 -101.66
C PRO A 201 3.95 -54.33 -102.91
N ALA A 202 3.55 -53.06 -102.87
CA ALA A 202 3.37 -52.25 -104.07
C ALA A 202 3.36 -50.75 -103.74
N SER A 203 4.17 -50.02 -104.49
CA SER A 203 4.21 -48.57 -104.63
C SER A 203 2.87 -47.97 -105.10
N HIS A 204 2.48 -46.82 -104.50
CA HIS A 204 1.62 -45.69 -104.99
C HIS A 204 0.58 -45.22 -103.95
N PRO A 205 0.03 -43.99 -104.07
CA PRO A 205 0.63 -42.65 -104.01
C PRO A 205 0.37 -42.00 -102.62
N VAL A 206 0.90 -40.81 -102.37
CA VAL A 206 0.63 -40.05 -101.12
C VAL A 206 -0.89 -39.81 -100.99
N SER A 207 -1.54 -40.52 -100.05
CA SER A 207 -2.96 -40.33 -99.78
C SER A 207 -3.18 -38.93 -99.20
N VAL A 208 -4.21 -38.23 -99.67
CA VAL A 208 -4.64 -36.90 -99.18
C VAL A 208 -4.82 -36.90 -97.66
N GLU A 209 -5.15 -38.05 -97.09
CA GLU A 209 -5.32 -38.28 -95.66
C GLU A 209 -3.98 -38.24 -94.89
N GLY A 210 -2.90 -38.78 -95.46
CA GLY A 210 -1.56 -38.70 -94.84
C GLY A 210 -0.97 -37.28 -94.87
N VAL A 211 -1.30 -36.48 -95.88
CA VAL A 211 -0.91 -35.05 -95.93
C VAL A 211 -1.66 -34.27 -94.85
N LYS A 212 -2.96 -34.54 -94.66
CA LYS A 212 -3.76 -33.95 -93.58
C LYS A 212 -3.25 -34.32 -92.19
N GLU A 213 -2.87 -35.58 -91.96
CA GLU A 213 -2.25 -36.00 -90.71
C GLU A 213 -0.91 -35.29 -90.45
N ILE A 214 -0.09 -35.07 -91.49
CA ILE A 214 1.16 -34.30 -91.39
C ILE A 214 0.88 -32.83 -91.09
N GLU A 215 -0.15 -32.23 -91.70
CA GLU A 215 -0.59 -30.86 -91.42
C GLU A 215 -1.12 -30.72 -89.98
N ASP A 216 -1.93 -31.67 -89.50
CA ASP A 216 -2.44 -31.72 -88.14
C ASP A 216 -1.30 -31.90 -87.12
N GLN A 217 -0.32 -32.75 -87.41
CA GLN A 217 0.89 -32.90 -86.58
C GLN A 217 1.72 -31.61 -86.55
N ARG A 218 1.88 -30.94 -87.70
CA ARG A 218 2.58 -29.66 -87.79
C ARG A 218 1.85 -28.58 -86.99
N ASP A 219 0.53 -28.54 -87.03
CA ASP A 219 -0.29 -27.60 -86.27
C ASP A 219 -0.29 -27.93 -84.77
N ALA A 220 -0.32 -29.21 -84.40
CA ALA A 220 -0.17 -29.65 -83.02
C ALA A 220 1.20 -29.25 -82.44
N LEU A 221 2.27 -29.38 -83.22
CA LEU A 221 3.61 -28.94 -82.83
C LEU A 221 3.70 -27.41 -82.70
N HIS A 222 3.15 -26.64 -83.64
CA HIS A 222 3.08 -25.18 -83.51
C HIS A 222 2.28 -24.75 -82.27
N LYS A 223 1.16 -25.42 -81.99
CA LYS A 223 0.35 -25.17 -80.78
C LYS A 223 1.14 -25.52 -79.51
N ALA A 224 1.84 -26.66 -79.48
CA ALA A 224 2.68 -27.07 -78.35
C ALA A 224 3.82 -26.07 -78.10
N LEU A 225 4.51 -25.61 -79.14
CA LEU A 225 5.54 -24.58 -79.05
C LEU A 225 4.98 -23.26 -78.50
N LYS A 226 3.83 -22.80 -79.01
CA LYS A 226 3.16 -21.59 -78.49
C LYS A 226 2.80 -21.73 -77.01
N LEU A 227 2.27 -22.88 -76.59
CA LEU A 227 1.93 -23.14 -75.19
C LEU A 227 3.17 -23.21 -74.29
N MET A 228 4.28 -23.78 -74.79
CA MET A 228 5.55 -23.82 -74.07
C MET A 228 6.13 -22.41 -73.86
N ILE A 229 6.10 -21.57 -74.90
CA ILE A 229 6.50 -20.16 -74.81
C ILE A 229 5.63 -19.42 -73.79
N ALA A 230 4.30 -19.53 -73.89
CA ALA A 230 3.37 -18.88 -72.96
C ALA A 230 3.60 -19.32 -71.50
N ARG A 231 3.88 -20.61 -71.27
CA ARG A 231 4.24 -21.12 -69.93
C ARG A 231 5.58 -20.55 -69.45
N HIS A 232 6.57 -20.47 -70.32
CA HIS A 232 7.87 -19.90 -70.00
C HIS A 232 7.77 -18.41 -69.62
N GLU A 233 6.99 -17.63 -70.37
CA GLU A 233 6.75 -16.23 -70.05
C GLU A 233 5.97 -16.05 -68.74
N LYS A 234 4.97 -16.90 -68.48
CA LYS A 234 4.26 -16.88 -67.19
C LYS A 234 5.22 -17.16 -66.03
N GLY A 235 6.09 -18.16 -66.17
CA GLY A 235 7.13 -18.46 -65.19
C GLY A 235 8.09 -17.28 -65.00
N GLN A 236 8.52 -16.62 -66.07
CA GLN A 236 9.37 -15.42 -65.99
C GLN A 236 8.68 -14.27 -65.24
N ARG A 237 7.39 -14.01 -65.51
CA ARG A 237 6.61 -12.99 -64.78
C ARG A 237 6.47 -13.33 -63.30
N GLU A 238 6.27 -14.60 -62.94
CA GLU A 238 6.20 -15.05 -61.55
C GLU A 238 7.56 -14.90 -60.83
N HIS A 239 8.66 -15.28 -61.49
CA HIS A 239 10.01 -15.07 -60.96
C HIS A 239 10.35 -13.59 -60.79
N GLU A 240 9.96 -12.74 -61.74
CA GLU A 240 10.16 -11.30 -61.65
C GLU A 240 9.39 -10.71 -60.46
N ARG A 241 8.13 -11.14 -60.25
CA ARG A 241 7.34 -10.74 -59.08
C ARG A 241 7.97 -11.21 -57.78
N ALA A 242 8.45 -12.45 -57.72
CA ALA A 242 9.17 -12.96 -56.56
C ALA A 242 10.43 -12.12 -56.29
N ILE A 243 11.27 -11.87 -57.30
CA ILE A 243 12.48 -11.05 -57.16
C ILE A 243 12.14 -9.64 -56.67
N LYS A 244 11.08 -9.00 -57.19
CA LYS A 244 10.61 -7.70 -56.70
C LYS A 244 10.21 -7.74 -55.23
N LYS A 245 9.45 -8.76 -54.80
CA LYS A 245 9.08 -8.94 -53.39
C LYS A 245 10.31 -9.05 -52.48
N LEU A 246 11.30 -9.82 -52.91
CA LEU A 246 12.50 -10.11 -52.14
C LEU A 246 13.47 -8.93 -52.07
N ARG A 247 13.54 -8.13 -53.14
CA ARG A 247 14.26 -6.86 -53.13
C ARG A 247 13.62 -5.87 -52.15
N LYS A 248 12.29 -5.78 -52.15
CA LYS A 248 11.55 -4.94 -51.20
C LYS A 248 11.76 -5.39 -49.74
N GLU A 249 11.72 -6.70 -49.47
CA GLU A 249 12.01 -7.23 -48.12
C GLU A 249 13.45 -6.96 -47.69
N LYS A 250 14.42 -7.11 -48.60
CA LYS A 250 15.83 -6.76 -48.34
C LYS A 250 15.99 -5.27 -48.03
N GLU A 251 15.37 -4.40 -48.82
CA GLU A 251 15.41 -2.95 -48.63
C GLU A 251 14.81 -2.53 -47.28
N LEU A 252 13.67 -3.13 -46.89
CA LEU A 252 13.07 -2.93 -45.57
C LEU A 252 14.00 -3.39 -44.43
N ALA A 253 14.70 -4.51 -44.60
CA ALA A 253 15.66 -5.01 -43.61
C ALA A 253 16.92 -4.14 -43.51
N GLU A 254 17.42 -3.61 -44.63
CA GLU A 254 18.57 -2.70 -44.65
C GLU A 254 18.26 -1.32 -44.03
N GLN A 255 16.98 -0.92 -44.01
CA GLN A 255 16.53 0.30 -43.35
C GLN A 255 16.52 0.19 -41.80
N ILE A 256 16.40 -1.02 -41.24
CA ILE A 256 16.42 -1.23 -39.78
C ILE A 256 17.90 -1.37 -39.34
N THR A 257 18.47 -0.27 -38.85
CA THR A 257 19.87 -0.29 -38.35
C THR A 257 19.96 -1.14 -37.06
N PRO A 258 20.89 -2.10 -36.95
CA PRO A 258 20.97 -3.02 -35.79
C PRO A 258 21.18 -2.31 -34.45
N ARG A 259 21.85 -1.14 -34.45
CA ARG A 259 22.01 -0.30 -33.25
C ARG A 259 20.70 0.35 -32.76
N ARG A 260 19.81 0.73 -33.69
CA ARG A 260 18.50 1.30 -33.35
C ARG A 260 17.57 0.25 -32.73
N ALA A 261 17.60 -0.96 -33.29
CA ALA A 261 16.84 -2.08 -32.74
C ALA A 261 17.35 -2.54 -31.36
N GLY A 262 18.61 -2.27 -31.00
CA GLY A 262 19.17 -2.48 -29.66
C GLY A 262 18.66 -1.44 -28.67
N TYR A 263 18.79 -0.16 -29.01
CA TYR A 263 18.31 0.95 -28.18
C TYR A 263 16.80 0.87 -27.89
N GLN A 264 15.97 0.59 -28.90
CA GLN A 264 14.53 0.40 -28.69
C GLN A 264 14.23 -0.73 -27.68
N ARG A 265 14.95 -1.86 -27.77
CA ARG A 265 14.79 -2.98 -26.82
C ARG A 265 15.21 -2.60 -25.40
N GLU A 266 16.29 -1.84 -25.25
CA GLU A 266 16.75 -1.33 -23.95
C GLU A 266 15.72 -0.36 -23.35
N VAL A 267 15.12 0.53 -24.14
CA VAL A 267 14.05 1.43 -23.68
C VAL A 267 12.77 0.66 -23.29
N TYR A 268 12.41 -0.40 -24.03
CA TYR A 268 11.30 -1.28 -23.64
C TYR A 268 11.59 -2.02 -22.34
N HIS A 269 12.81 -2.54 -22.16
CA HIS A 269 13.22 -3.18 -20.91
C HIS A 269 13.17 -2.20 -19.73
N LEU A 270 13.68 -0.99 -19.93
CA LEU A 270 13.64 0.09 -18.92
C LEU A 270 12.20 0.45 -18.55
N LYS A 271 11.28 0.47 -19.52
CA LYS A 271 9.86 0.69 -19.29
C LYS A 271 9.27 -0.41 -18.40
N ASP A 272 9.54 -1.67 -18.70
CA ASP A 272 9.05 -2.78 -17.89
C ASP A 272 9.64 -2.72 -16.46
N GLU A 273 10.91 -2.37 -16.31
CA GLU A 273 11.54 -2.14 -14.99
C GLU A 273 10.90 -0.98 -14.23
N VAL A 274 10.75 0.19 -14.85
CA VAL A 274 10.15 1.38 -14.23
C VAL A 274 8.70 1.14 -13.86
N THR A 275 7.91 0.45 -14.69
CA THR A 275 6.53 0.09 -14.34
C THR A 275 6.48 -0.87 -13.15
N THR A 276 7.40 -1.84 -13.08
CA THR A 276 7.51 -2.75 -11.93
C THR A 276 7.91 -1.99 -10.66
N LEU A 277 8.91 -1.10 -10.76
CA LEU A 277 9.37 -0.27 -9.65
C LEU A 277 8.32 0.71 -9.18
N ARG A 278 7.53 1.28 -10.09
CA ARG A 278 6.40 2.15 -9.77
C ARG A 278 5.36 1.39 -8.95
N LYS A 279 4.94 0.21 -9.40
CA LYS A 279 3.98 -0.60 -8.64
C LYS A 279 4.52 -0.95 -7.25
N ARG A 280 5.79 -1.36 -7.16
CA ARG A 280 6.44 -1.65 -5.88
C ARG A 280 6.55 -0.42 -4.97
N THR A 281 6.74 0.76 -5.56
CA THR A 281 6.73 2.05 -4.85
C THR A 281 5.33 2.36 -4.31
N GLU A 282 4.29 2.22 -5.14
CA GLU A 282 2.89 2.39 -4.75
C GLU A 282 2.53 1.43 -3.61
N ASP A 283 2.90 0.14 -3.71
CA ASP A 283 2.68 -0.86 -2.67
C ASP A 283 3.40 -0.48 -1.35
N ALA A 284 4.66 0.00 -1.42
CA ALA A 284 5.43 0.42 -0.26
C ALA A 284 4.87 1.70 0.39
N LEU A 285 4.41 2.66 -0.42
CA LEU A 285 3.74 3.87 0.07
C LEU A 285 2.38 3.55 0.69
N GLU A 286 1.64 2.59 0.15
CA GLU A 286 0.41 2.11 0.76
C GLU A 286 0.67 1.43 2.11
N GLN A 287 1.73 0.61 2.21
CA GLN A 287 2.17 0.06 3.49
C GLN A 287 2.51 1.17 4.48
N LYS A 288 3.32 2.16 4.08
CA LYS A 288 3.62 3.36 4.90
C LYS A 288 2.34 4.00 5.43
N TRP A 289 1.35 4.20 4.57
CA TRP A 289 0.07 4.79 4.98
C TRP A 289 -0.64 3.94 6.03
N GLN A 290 -0.67 2.61 5.89
CA GLN A 290 -1.25 1.71 6.90
C GLN A 290 -0.50 1.82 8.24
N TYR A 291 0.83 1.88 8.22
CA TYR A 291 1.62 2.07 9.43
C TYR A 291 1.35 3.43 10.09
N GLU A 292 1.30 4.51 9.31
CA GLU A 292 0.98 5.85 9.84
C GLU A 292 -0.42 5.90 10.47
N LYS A 293 -1.38 5.17 9.89
CA LYS A 293 -2.71 5.01 10.47
C LYS A 293 -2.67 4.24 11.80
N GLY A 294 -1.94 3.13 11.87
CA GLY A 294 -1.74 2.38 13.11
C GLY A 294 -1.04 3.20 14.20
N LEU A 295 -0.02 3.96 13.78
CA LEU A 295 0.76 4.85 14.64
C LEU A 295 -0.08 5.99 15.21
N SER A 296 -1.04 6.52 14.44
CA SER A 296 -2.01 7.51 14.92
C SER A 296 -2.84 6.97 16.08
N GLY A 297 -3.31 5.73 15.99
CA GLY A 297 -4.01 5.05 17.09
C GLY A 297 -3.15 4.91 18.33
N ILE A 298 -1.92 4.42 18.16
CA ILE A 298 -0.96 4.26 19.28
C ILE A 298 -0.62 5.60 19.93
N LYS A 299 -0.50 6.67 19.13
CA LYS A 299 -0.27 8.02 19.65
C LYS A 299 -1.44 8.51 20.50
N ILE A 300 -2.68 8.27 20.07
CA ILE A 300 -3.87 8.60 20.88
C ILE A 300 -3.86 7.83 22.20
N ASP A 301 -3.57 6.53 22.15
CA ASP A 301 -3.50 5.69 23.35
C ASP A 301 -2.37 6.14 24.28
N LEU A 302 -1.23 6.55 23.72
CA LEU A 302 -0.10 7.09 24.45
C LEU A 302 -0.43 8.45 25.07
N ASP A 303 -1.07 9.36 24.35
CA ASP A 303 -1.51 10.67 24.85
C ASP A 303 -2.52 10.51 25.99
N ARG A 304 -3.43 9.53 25.88
CA ARG A 304 -4.36 9.15 26.94
C ARG A 304 -3.61 8.61 28.16
N ALA A 305 -2.67 7.68 27.95
CA ALA A 305 -1.82 7.14 29.01
C ALA A 305 -1.03 8.24 29.72
N GLU A 306 -0.48 9.19 28.96
CA GLU A 306 0.24 10.35 29.50
C GLU A 306 -0.68 11.23 30.33
N GLN A 307 -1.92 11.48 29.90
CA GLN A 307 -2.90 12.25 30.68
C GLN A 307 -3.24 11.54 32.00
N GLU A 308 -3.51 10.23 31.95
CA GLU A 308 -3.81 9.42 33.14
C GLU A 308 -2.61 9.40 34.11
N THR A 309 -1.39 9.27 33.58
CA THR A 309 -0.15 9.26 34.38
C THR A 309 0.15 10.63 34.99
N ARG A 310 -0.04 11.71 34.23
CA ARG A 310 0.09 13.10 34.74
C ARG A 310 -0.96 13.39 35.81
N HIS A 311 -2.19 12.94 35.60
CA HIS A 311 -3.25 13.05 36.60
C HIS A 311 -2.86 12.34 37.91
N LEU A 312 -2.38 11.09 37.82
CA LEU A 312 -1.86 10.35 38.98
C LEU A 312 -0.69 11.06 39.66
N ARG A 313 0.26 11.58 38.88
CA ARG A 313 1.39 12.33 39.41
C ARG A 313 0.94 13.57 40.17
N ASN A 314 -0.02 14.32 39.65
CA ASN A 314 -0.55 15.51 40.32
C ASN A 314 -1.26 15.13 41.62
N MET A 315 -2.08 14.07 41.62
CA MET A 315 -2.70 13.55 42.85
C MET A 315 -1.68 13.13 43.91
N LEU A 316 -0.55 12.56 43.49
CA LEU A 316 0.54 12.20 44.38
C LEU A 316 1.31 13.45 44.89
N GLN A 317 1.60 14.42 44.00
CA GLN A 317 2.45 15.59 44.28
C GLN A 317 1.75 16.72 45.05
N GLU A 318 0.51 17.10 44.69
CA GLU A 318 -0.24 18.19 45.34
C GLU A 318 -0.36 18.00 46.86
N ARG A 319 -0.16 16.76 47.34
CA ARG A 319 -0.34 16.36 48.74
C ARG A 319 0.96 16.07 49.48
N ASP A 320 2.13 16.30 48.87
CA ASP A 320 3.42 16.39 49.60
C ASP A 320 3.71 17.82 50.08
N VAL A 321 3.04 18.83 49.51
CA VAL A 321 3.35 20.26 49.75
C VAL A 321 2.43 20.90 50.81
N LEU A 322 1.31 20.28 51.18
CA LEU A 322 0.36 20.82 52.16
C LEU A 322 0.14 19.87 53.35
N PRO A 323 0.86 20.04 54.46
CA PRO A 323 0.60 19.36 55.72
C PRO A 323 -0.32 20.21 56.61
N ASP A 324 -1.29 20.95 56.05
CA ASP A 324 -2.15 21.81 56.87
C ASP A 324 -3.56 21.25 57.00
N ARG A 325 -3.84 20.66 58.17
CA ARG A 325 -5.15 20.15 58.59
C ARG A 325 -6.26 21.21 58.53
N THR A 326 -5.90 22.50 58.48
CA THR A 326 -6.84 23.62 58.63
C THR A 326 -7.47 24.09 57.33
N SER A 327 -6.80 23.98 56.17
CA SER A 327 -7.36 24.46 54.89
C SER A 327 -8.46 23.55 54.34
N PHE A 328 -8.52 22.29 54.78
CA PHE A 328 -9.45 21.27 54.26
C PHE A 328 -10.82 21.27 54.96
N LEU A 329 -10.90 21.69 56.22
CA LEU A 329 -12.20 21.91 56.88
C LEU A 329 -12.99 23.04 56.19
N SER A 330 -12.30 23.97 55.52
CA SER A 330 -12.91 25.02 54.71
C SER A 330 -13.44 24.48 53.36
N SER A 331 -12.74 23.54 52.72
CA SER A 331 -13.18 22.95 51.43
C SER A 331 -14.27 21.88 51.57
N LEU A 332 -14.41 21.24 52.74
CA LEU A 332 -15.53 20.32 53.00
C LEU A 332 -16.88 21.05 53.19
N SER A 333 -16.84 22.37 53.39
CA SER A 333 -18.03 23.23 53.47
C SER A 333 -18.49 23.74 52.10
N SER A 334 -17.71 23.53 51.03
CA SER A 334 -18.11 23.86 49.66
C SER A 334 -18.80 22.67 49.00
N ASN A 335 -20.06 22.88 48.64
CA ASN A 335 -21.03 21.88 48.20
C ASN A 335 -20.81 21.42 46.74
N SER A 336 -19.64 20.85 46.44
CA SER A 336 -19.35 20.24 45.13
C SER A 336 -19.54 18.72 45.20
N GLU A 337 -20.48 18.20 44.39
CA GLU A 337 -20.80 16.77 44.23
C GLU A 337 -19.66 15.90 43.63
N GLU A 338 -18.42 16.41 43.58
CA GLU A 338 -17.26 15.64 43.15
C GLU A 338 -16.71 14.84 44.35
N LYS A 339 -16.82 13.51 44.26
CA LYS A 339 -16.14 12.60 45.19
C LYS A 339 -14.67 13.03 45.32
N PRO A 340 -14.15 13.27 46.53
CA PRO A 340 -12.74 13.56 46.69
C PRO A 340 -11.91 12.40 46.10
N PRO A 341 -10.84 12.69 45.33
CA PRO A 341 -10.03 11.67 44.68
C PRO A 341 -9.55 10.60 45.68
N ALA A 342 -9.51 9.33 45.25
CA ALA A 342 -9.18 8.20 46.12
C ALA A 342 -7.87 8.38 46.91
N ASP A 343 -6.87 9.05 46.32
CA ASP A 343 -5.58 9.32 46.98
C ASP A 343 -5.64 10.44 48.03
N GLU A 344 -6.61 11.37 47.92
CA GLU A 344 -6.90 12.35 48.97
C GLU A 344 -7.39 11.66 50.23
N THR A 345 -8.34 10.74 50.05
CA THR A 345 -8.89 9.96 51.14
C THR A 345 -7.81 9.13 51.82
N MET A 346 -6.77 8.75 51.09
CA MET A 346 -5.73 7.84 51.57
C MET A 346 -4.67 8.50 52.45
N LYS A 347 -4.21 9.72 52.14
CA LYS A 347 -3.22 10.41 52.99
C LYS A 347 -3.88 10.92 54.26
N LEU A 348 -5.13 11.37 54.13
CA LEU A 348 -5.99 11.71 55.26
C LEU A 348 -6.31 10.47 56.09
N SER A 349 -6.59 9.32 55.47
CA SER A 349 -6.80 8.08 56.22
C SER A 349 -5.51 7.53 56.82
N ILE A 350 -4.34 7.74 56.22
CA ILE A 350 -3.04 7.41 56.85
C ILE A 350 -2.81 8.31 58.08
N SER A 351 -2.96 9.63 57.95
CA SER A 351 -2.75 10.55 59.08
C SER A 351 -3.83 10.38 60.17
N ALA A 352 -5.07 10.05 59.80
CA ALA A 352 -6.12 9.69 60.72
C ALA A 352 -5.82 8.35 61.41
N ALA A 353 -5.35 7.34 60.67
CA ALA A 353 -4.92 6.05 61.22
C ALA A 353 -3.72 6.19 62.17
N GLU A 354 -2.75 7.05 61.86
CA GLU A 354 -1.64 7.37 62.78
C GLU A 354 -2.16 8.02 64.06
N GLY A 355 -3.09 8.97 63.95
CA GLY A 355 -3.75 9.59 65.10
C GLY A 355 -4.58 8.59 65.93
N GLU A 356 -5.32 7.71 65.27
CA GLU A 356 -6.11 6.66 65.93
C GLU A 356 -5.24 5.60 66.58
N ARG A 357 -4.11 5.23 65.97
CA ARG A 357 -3.07 4.38 66.57
C ARG A 357 -2.54 5.02 67.85
N ASP A 358 -2.15 6.28 67.78
CA ASP A 358 -1.59 7.00 68.94
C ASP A 358 -2.63 7.13 70.06
N GLN A 359 -3.89 7.37 69.70
CA GLN A 359 -4.99 7.42 70.64
C GLN A 359 -5.35 6.03 71.20
N ALA A 360 -5.28 4.96 70.41
CA ALA A 360 -5.46 3.58 70.86
C ALA A 360 -4.40 3.20 71.90
N ARG A 361 -3.14 3.60 71.69
CA ARG A 361 -2.05 3.42 72.65
C ARG A 361 -2.28 4.20 73.95
N GLN A 362 -2.78 5.44 73.87
CA GLN A 362 -3.14 6.23 75.06
C GLN A 362 -4.27 5.56 75.85
N ILE A 363 -5.32 5.11 75.17
CA ILE A 363 -6.46 4.43 75.80
C ILE A 363 -6.05 3.09 76.44
N ALA A 364 -5.18 2.33 75.79
CA ALA A 364 -4.62 1.10 76.38
C ALA A 364 -3.86 1.39 77.69
N GLN A 365 -3.13 2.51 77.77
CA GLN A 365 -2.48 2.95 79.01
C GLN A 365 -3.50 3.34 80.08
N GLU A 366 -4.57 4.03 79.71
CA GLU A 366 -5.67 4.39 80.61
C GLU A 366 -6.38 3.15 81.17
N TYR A 367 -6.63 2.13 80.33
CA TYR A 367 -7.20 0.85 80.78
C TYR A 367 -6.31 0.14 81.80
N ARG A 368 -4.98 0.16 81.61
CA ARG A 368 -4.02 -0.37 82.59
C ARG A 368 -4.03 0.41 83.90
N HIS A 369 -4.08 1.74 83.85
CA HIS A 369 -4.18 2.57 85.06
C HIS A 369 -5.50 2.32 85.81
N ARG A 370 -6.63 2.22 85.09
CA ARG A 370 -7.94 1.91 85.68
C ARG A 370 -7.94 0.50 86.30
N ALA A 371 -7.32 -0.47 85.66
CA ALA A 371 -7.17 -1.83 86.18
C ALA A 371 -6.33 -1.88 87.48
N GLN A 372 -5.28 -1.05 87.60
CA GLN A 372 -4.45 -0.95 88.80
C GLN A 372 -5.15 -0.25 89.98
N SER A 373 -6.05 0.70 89.70
CA SER A 373 -6.84 1.39 90.72
C SER A 373 -8.06 0.60 91.23
N THR A 374 -8.47 -0.43 90.48
CA THR A 374 -9.58 -1.32 90.84
C THR A 374 -9.02 -2.51 91.64
N SER A 375 -9.76 -3.05 92.62
CA SER A 375 -9.38 -4.28 93.32
C SER A 375 -9.09 -5.43 92.33
N PRO A 376 -8.26 -6.44 92.70
CA PRO A 376 -7.91 -7.57 91.84
C PRO A 376 -9.11 -8.52 91.64
N ASP A 377 -10.13 -8.02 90.93
CA ASP A 377 -11.37 -8.68 90.55
C ASP A 377 -11.39 -8.99 89.04
N ALA A 378 -12.36 -9.80 88.60
CA ALA A 378 -12.54 -10.20 87.21
C ALA A 378 -12.75 -9.03 86.22
N SER A 379 -13.06 -7.82 86.70
CA SER A 379 -13.13 -6.60 85.89
C SER A 379 -11.74 -6.05 85.53
N SER A 380 -10.78 -6.13 86.45
CA SER A 380 -9.39 -5.70 86.24
C SER A 380 -8.70 -6.58 85.18
N GLU A 381 -8.91 -7.89 85.22
CA GLU A 381 -8.38 -8.84 84.21
C GLU A 381 -8.95 -8.59 82.81
N LYS A 382 -10.22 -8.21 82.70
CA LYS A 382 -10.87 -7.84 81.43
C LYS A 382 -10.34 -6.52 80.87
N LEU A 383 -10.10 -5.51 81.72
CA LEU A 383 -9.49 -4.24 81.31
C LEU A 383 -8.05 -4.45 80.81
N LEU A 384 -7.27 -5.29 81.50
CA LEU A 384 -5.92 -5.66 81.05
C LEU A 384 -5.95 -6.44 79.73
N SER A 385 -6.91 -7.36 79.56
CA SER A 385 -7.09 -8.11 78.32
C SER A 385 -7.49 -7.19 77.14
N SER A 386 -8.35 -6.20 77.40
CA SER A 386 -8.74 -5.21 76.39
C SER A 386 -7.61 -4.25 76.06
N ALA A 387 -6.80 -3.84 77.05
CA ALA A 387 -5.58 -3.06 76.80
C ALA A 387 -4.62 -3.82 75.87
N SER A 388 -4.36 -5.12 76.12
CA SER A 388 -3.53 -5.94 75.24
C SER A 388 -4.10 -6.05 73.82
N ARG A 389 -5.42 -6.20 73.67
CA ARG A 389 -6.07 -6.22 72.34
C ARG A 389 -5.97 -4.87 71.63
N MET A 390 -6.09 -3.76 72.37
CA MET A 390 -5.95 -2.42 71.82
C MET A 390 -4.51 -2.16 71.33
N ASP A 391 -3.50 -2.65 72.06
CA ASP A 391 -2.10 -2.60 71.61
C ASP A 391 -1.87 -3.48 70.37
N GLU A 392 -2.42 -4.69 70.33
CA GLU A 392 -2.33 -5.58 69.15
C GLU A 392 -2.98 -4.94 67.91
N LEU A 393 -4.14 -4.28 68.06
CA LEU A 393 -4.78 -3.54 66.98
C LEU A 393 -3.96 -2.31 66.55
N ALA A 394 -3.34 -1.60 67.50
CA ALA A 394 -2.46 -0.47 67.20
C ALA A 394 -1.21 -0.91 66.43
N ASP A 395 -0.60 -2.04 66.79
CA ASP A 395 0.57 -2.58 66.09
C ASP A 395 0.21 -3.10 64.69
N GLN A 396 -0.98 -3.71 64.52
CA GLN A 396 -1.50 -4.08 63.19
C GLN A 396 -1.78 -2.84 62.33
N LEU A 397 -2.35 -1.78 62.90
CA LEU A 397 -2.59 -0.52 62.21
C LEU A 397 -1.28 0.16 61.81
N GLU A 398 -0.26 0.16 62.68
CA GLU A 398 1.07 0.68 62.37
C GLU A 398 1.73 -0.08 61.22
N SER A 399 1.70 -1.41 61.25
CA SER A 399 2.21 -2.24 60.15
C SER A 399 1.48 -1.94 58.84
N GLN A 400 0.16 -1.74 58.89
CA GLN A 400 -0.65 -1.45 57.71
C GLN A 400 -0.39 -0.05 57.15
N VAL A 401 -0.16 0.94 58.01
CA VAL A 401 0.25 2.31 57.63
C VAL A 401 1.62 2.29 56.95
N GLN A 402 2.60 1.58 57.51
CA GLN A 402 3.93 1.44 56.89
C GLN A 402 3.85 0.77 55.51
N SER A 403 3.05 -0.29 55.37
CA SER A 403 2.79 -0.94 54.08
C SER A 403 2.16 0.03 53.07
N ASN A 404 1.20 0.85 53.50
CA ASN A 404 0.57 1.88 52.66
C ASN A 404 1.55 2.96 52.20
N ILE A 405 2.49 3.39 53.06
CA ILE A 405 3.55 4.34 52.69
C ILE A 405 4.45 3.74 51.62
N GLN A 406 4.90 2.49 51.79
CA GLN A 406 5.73 1.79 50.81
C GLN A 406 5.00 1.59 49.46
N LEU A 407 3.70 1.25 49.47
CA LEU A 407 2.89 1.13 48.27
C LEU A 407 2.77 2.48 47.53
N ARG A 408 2.58 3.58 48.26
CA ARG A 408 2.58 4.93 47.69
C ARG A 408 3.90 5.30 47.05
N GLU A 409 5.02 4.99 47.70
CA GLU A 409 6.36 5.24 47.15
C GLU A 409 6.60 4.43 45.87
N ARG A 410 6.25 3.13 45.87
CA ARG A 410 6.32 2.28 44.67
C ARG A 410 5.41 2.79 43.54
N LEU A 411 4.20 3.24 43.86
CA LEU A 411 3.29 3.84 42.88
C LEU A 411 3.89 5.12 42.30
N ALA A 412 4.48 5.99 43.13
CA ALA A 412 5.14 7.20 42.67
C ALA A 412 6.35 6.88 41.77
N GLU A 413 7.14 5.87 42.10
CA GLU A 413 8.26 5.42 41.27
C GLU A 413 7.78 4.82 39.94
N ALA A 414 6.74 3.97 39.97
CA ALA A 414 6.14 3.38 38.78
C ALA A 414 5.52 4.43 37.84
N VAL A 415 4.82 5.43 38.40
CA VAL A 415 4.30 6.59 37.66
C VAL A 415 5.47 7.38 37.03
N ALA A 416 6.52 7.68 37.79
CA ALA A 416 7.69 8.41 37.27
C ALA A 416 8.45 7.62 36.19
N LYS A 417 8.56 6.29 36.34
CA LYS A 417 9.11 5.39 35.31
C LYS A 417 8.22 5.39 34.07
N GLY A 418 6.91 5.24 34.24
CA GLY A 418 5.92 5.30 33.16
C GLY A 418 6.00 6.59 32.36
N GLU A 419 6.12 7.75 33.02
CA GLU A 419 6.30 9.03 32.32
C GLU A 419 7.59 9.10 31.49
N ARG A 420 8.70 8.52 32.00
CA ARG A 420 9.96 8.48 31.24
C ARG A 420 9.82 7.58 30.02
N GLU A 421 9.20 6.41 30.19
CA GLU A 421 8.93 5.44 29.12
C GLU A 421 7.97 6.00 28.07
N GLN A 422 6.92 6.71 28.48
CA GLN A 422 5.99 7.41 27.60
C GLN A 422 6.71 8.50 26.81
N LYS A 423 7.46 9.39 27.47
CA LYS A 423 8.28 10.43 26.78
C LYS A 423 9.27 9.83 25.79
N GLN A 424 9.91 8.72 26.15
CA GLN A 424 10.83 8.01 25.25
C GLN A 424 10.07 7.43 24.05
N SER A 425 8.90 6.85 24.28
CA SER A 425 8.05 6.28 23.24
C SER A 425 7.51 7.36 22.29
N THR A 426 7.08 8.52 22.82
CA THR A 426 6.66 9.69 22.03
C THR A 426 7.78 10.15 21.10
N ARG A 427 9.01 10.29 21.62
CA ARG A 427 10.18 10.64 20.80
C ARG A 427 10.48 9.60 19.73
N GLN A 428 10.42 8.31 20.08
CA GLN A 428 10.64 7.22 19.13
C GLN A 428 9.62 7.24 18.00
N ILE A 429 8.33 7.49 18.32
CA ILE A 429 7.26 7.67 17.34
C ILE A 429 7.55 8.87 16.41
N GLU A 430 7.91 10.02 16.97
CA GLU A 430 8.24 11.22 16.18
C GLU A 430 9.44 10.99 15.25
N ASP A 431 10.49 10.34 15.74
CA ASP A 431 11.66 10.00 14.94
C ASP A 431 11.33 9.00 13.82
N MET A 432 10.47 8.00 14.07
CA MET A 432 9.97 7.11 13.02
C MET A 432 9.17 7.86 11.96
N GLN A 433 8.23 8.72 12.36
CA GLN A 433 7.43 9.54 11.42
C GLN A 433 8.33 10.41 10.55
N LYS A 434 9.33 11.06 11.15
CA LYS A 434 10.28 11.90 10.43
C LYS A 434 11.14 11.09 9.45
N ARG A 435 11.62 9.90 9.86
CA ARG A 435 12.40 9.00 9.00
C ARG A 435 11.57 8.51 7.80
N LEU A 436 10.31 8.10 8.03
CA LEU A 436 9.41 7.62 6.99
C LEU A 436 9.01 8.74 6.01
N ALA A 437 8.70 9.95 6.51
CA ALA A 437 8.40 11.11 5.66
C ALA A 437 9.60 11.50 4.78
N GLY A 438 10.80 11.58 5.36
CA GLY A 438 12.00 11.89 4.59
C GLY A 438 12.34 10.84 3.53
N MET A 439 12.03 9.57 3.79
CA MET A 439 12.22 8.50 2.81
C MET A 439 11.15 8.52 1.72
N GLU A 440 9.89 8.79 2.04
CA GLU A 440 8.82 9.01 1.07
C GLU A 440 9.21 10.11 0.07
N ASP A 441 9.63 11.28 0.57
CA ASP A 441 10.09 12.38 -0.28
C ASP A 441 11.25 11.95 -1.20
N SER A 442 12.20 11.18 -0.66
CA SER A 442 13.33 10.66 -1.45
C SER A 442 12.89 9.65 -2.52
N VAL A 443 11.90 8.81 -2.23
CA VAL A 443 11.38 7.81 -3.17
C VAL A 443 10.57 8.49 -4.27
N LEU A 444 9.71 9.44 -3.92
CA LEU A 444 8.94 10.23 -4.90
C LEU A 444 9.86 11.05 -5.82
N ALA A 445 10.90 11.67 -5.27
CA ALA A 445 11.91 12.38 -6.07
C ALA A 445 12.65 11.44 -7.03
N ALA A 446 13.04 10.25 -6.57
CA ALA A 446 13.69 9.24 -7.40
C ALA A 446 12.74 8.69 -8.48
N GLN A 447 11.46 8.49 -8.15
CA GLN A 447 10.44 8.04 -9.08
C GLN A 447 10.23 9.07 -10.19
N GLN A 448 9.96 10.32 -9.84
CA GLN A 448 9.80 11.42 -10.80
C GLN A 448 11.03 11.56 -11.71
N HIS A 449 12.24 11.42 -11.15
CA HIS A 449 13.46 11.47 -11.94
C HIS A 449 13.58 10.31 -12.94
N SER A 450 13.25 9.09 -12.52
CA SER A 450 13.27 7.90 -13.38
C SER A 450 12.23 7.98 -14.51
N GLU A 451 11.03 8.47 -14.20
CA GLU A 451 9.93 8.62 -15.15
C GLU A 451 10.23 9.73 -16.18
N ASN A 452 10.76 10.87 -15.74
CA ASN A 452 11.19 11.94 -16.65
C ASN A 452 12.29 11.47 -17.60
N THR A 453 13.22 10.65 -17.09
CA THR A 453 14.28 10.06 -17.92
C THR A 453 13.68 9.11 -18.95
N LEU A 454 12.86 8.14 -18.53
CA LEU A 454 12.17 7.23 -19.43
C LEU A 454 11.34 7.97 -20.49
N GLY A 455 10.62 9.04 -20.11
CA GLY A 455 9.85 9.87 -21.02
C GLY A 455 10.70 10.54 -22.10
N ASN A 456 11.92 10.99 -21.76
CA ASN A 456 12.87 11.53 -22.74
C ASN A 456 13.32 10.47 -23.74
N HIS A 457 13.61 9.24 -23.27
CA HIS A 457 14.04 8.14 -24.12
C HIS A 457 12.89 7.58 -24.98
N GLU A 458 11.67 7.50 -24.45
CA GLU A 458 10.48 7.20 -25.24
C GLU A 458 10.23 8.25 -26.33
N ALA A 459 10.42 9.54 -26.01
CA ALA A 459 10.31 10.61 -26.98
C ALA A 459 11.42 10.54 -28.05
N GLU A 460 12.64 10.14 -27.69
CA GLU A 460 13.72 9.92 -28.66
C GLU A 460 13.40 8.73 -29.58
N VAL A 461 12.91 7.61 -29.03
CA VAL A 461 12.46 6.46 -29.83
C VAL A 461 11.34 6.88 -30.79
N ARG A 462 10.35 7.65 -30.34
CA ARG A 462 9.29 8.19 -31.21
C ARG A 462 9.85 9.08 -32.31
N ARG A 463 10.78 9.99 -32.00
CA ARG A 463 11.45 10.82 -33.02
C ARG A 463 12.23 9.97 -34.03
N MET A 464 12.90 8.91 -33.58
CA MET A 464 13.60 7.98 -34.48
C MET A 464 12.63 7.23 -35.41
N ASP A 465 11.45 6.88 -34.90
CA ASP A 465 10.39 6.23 -35.67
C ASP A 465 9.73 7.19 -36.68
N GLU A 466 9.45 8.42 -36.26
CA GLU A 466 8.92 9.49 -37.12
C GLU A 466 9.91 9.87 -38.23
N ALA A 467 11.20 10.04 -37.91
CA ALA A 467 12.26 10.30 -38.90
C ALA A 467 12.42 9.14 -39.90
N SER A 468 12.04 7.93 -39.49
CA SER A 468 12.05 6.73 -40.32
C SER A 468 10.72 6.49 -41.05
N SER A 469 9.75 7.40 -40.91
CA SER A 469 8.45 7.26 -41.55
C SER A 469 8.62 7.12 -43.07
N PRO A 470 7.91 6.16 -43.71
CA PRO A 470 8.01 5.92 -45.14
C PRO A 470 7.62 7.16 -45.97
N ALA A 471 6.88 8.12 -45.40
CA ALA A 471 6.58 9.40 -46.04
C ALA A 471 7.83 10.28 -46.24
N LEU A 472 8.78 10.26 -45.30
CA LEU A 472 10.06 10.97 -45.40
C LEU A 472 11.10 10.18 -46.21
N GLN A 473 11.06 8.84 -46.14
CA GLN A 473 11.92 7.99 -46.99
C GLN A 473 11.58 8.10 -48.48
N ARG A 474 10.32 8.36 -48.84
CA ARG A 474 9.90 8.63 -50.24
C ARG A 474 10.36 9.99 -50.77
N LEU A 475 10.66 10.95 -49.89
CA LEU A 475 11.26 12.23 -50.23
C LEU A 475 12.79 12.18 -50.29
N ARG A 476 13.39 10.99 -50.10
CA ARG A 476 14.82 10.78 -50.34
C ARG A 476 15.03 10.87 -51.86
N ILE A 477 15.30 12.08 -52.34
CA ILE A 477 15.76 12.33 -53.69
C ILE A 477 17.02 11.49 -53.87
N ASP A 478 16.98 10.50 -54.75
CA ASP A 478 18.18 9.84 -55.26
C ASP A 478 18.96 10.90 -56.02
N ILE A 479 19.81 11.65 -55.30
CA ILE A 479 20.84 12.48 -55.91
C ILE A 479 21.83 11.49 -56.52
N PRO A 480 21.95 11.41 -57.86
CA PRO A 480 22.92 10.53 -58.49
C PRO A 480 24.33 10.91 -58.02
N GLU A 481 25.16 9.90 -57.77
CA GLU A 481 26.52 10.00 -57.25
C GLU A 481 27.27 11.28 -57.67
N PRO A 482 27.88 12.04 -56.72
CA PRO A 482 28.57 13.31 -56.97
C PRO A 482 29.94 13.13 -57.66
N HIS A 483 30.13 12.05 -58.42
CA HIS A 483 31.38 11.73 -59.10
C HIS A 483 31.31 11.91 -60.62
N LYS A 484 30.19 12.40 -61.17
CA LYS A 484 30.01 12.53 -62.63
C LYS A 484 29.58 13.91 -63.12
N LEU A 485 29.57 14.94 -62.27
CA LEU A 485 29.31 16.31 -62.69
C LEU A 485 30.37 17.26 -62.12
N SER A 486 31.27 17.69 -63.02
CA SER A 486 32.18 18.84 -62.94
C SER A 486 33.65 18.58 -62.54
N PRO A 487 34.62 19.20 -63.24
CA PRO A 487 36.04 18.95 -63.08
C PRO A 487 36.64 19.74 -61.90
N THR A 488 37.72 19.17 -61.39
CA THR A 488 38.65 19.67 -60.39
C THR A 488 38.86 21.19 -60.42
N SER A 489 38.55 21.86 -59.32
CA SER A 489 39.12 23.15 -58.93
C SER A 489 39.47 23.09 -57.44
N PRO A 490 40.70 23.43 -57.03
CA PRO A 490 41.10 23.42 -55.62
C PRO A 490 40.68 24.73 -54.97
N MET A 491 40.52 24.70 -53.64
CA MET A 491 40.28 25.82 -52.70
C MET A 491 38.84 25.89 -52.17
N PHE A 492 38.73 25.88 -50.83
CA PHE A 492 37.52 26.03 -49.99
C PHE A 492 36.59 24.79 -49.96
N ASN A 493 36.18 24.20 -48.83
CA ASN A 493 36.18 24.60 -47.43
C ASN A 493 36.13 23.34 -46.52
N LYS A 494 36.70 23.48 -45.33
CA LYS A 494 36.63 22.55 -44.21
C LYS A 494 35.17 22.22 -43.88
N SER A 495 34.73 20.99 -44.13
CA SER A 495 33.53 20.44 -43.51
C SER A 495 33.86 20.05 -42.06
N PRO A 496 33.04 20.42 -41.06
CA PRO A 496 33.28 19.98 -39.69
C PRO A 496 33.07 18.47 -39.65
N LYS A 497 34.13 17.75 -39.29
CA LYS A 497 34.10 16.33 -38.97
C LYS A 497 33.00 16.11 -37.93
N LEU A 498 31.96 15.36 -38.30
CA LEU A 498 31.05 14.71 -37.35
C LEU A 498 31.83 13.64 -36.56
N GLY A 499 32.65 14.12 -35.62
CA GLY A 499 33.17 13.34 -34.52
C GLY A 499 32.07 13.25 -33.46
N GLY A 500 31.58 12.03 -33.21
CA GLY A 500 30.60 11.79 -32.15
C GLY A 500 29.80 10.50 -32.31
N LYS A 501 30.42 9.38 -32.68
CA LYS A 501 29.74 8.06 -32.72
C LYS A 501 29.82 7.29 -31.39
N THR A 502 30.11 7.97 -30.28
CA THR A 502 30.36 7.34 -28.98
C THR A 502 29.38 7.73 -27.86
N LYS A 503 28.43 8.65 -28.08
CA LYS A 503 27.57 9.15 -26.98
C LYS A 503 26.30 8.36 -26.69
N LEU A 504 25.84 7.47 -27.56
CA LEU A 504 24.58 6.71 -27.36
C LEU A 504 24.78 5.34 -26.70
N SER A 505 26.03 4.89 -26.53
CA SER A 505 26.34 3.64 -25.81
C SER A 505 26.66 3.90 -24.33
N GLU A 506 27.08 5.13 -24.00
CA GLU A 506 27.43 5.55 -22.64
C GLU A 506 26.16 5.90 -21.83
N THR A 507 25.05 6.20 -22.51
CA THR A 507 23.74 6.46 -21.89
C THR A 507 23.15 5.20 -21.27
N SER A 508 23.12 4.07 -21.99
CA SER A 508 22.51 2.80 -21.55
C SER A 508 22.96 2.32 -20.16
N LEU A 509 24.27 2.38 -19.87
CA LEU A 509 24.82 1.94 -18.58
C LEU A 509 24.57 2.95 -17.45
N LEU A 510 24.61 4.25 -17.77
CA LEU A 510 24.34 5.32 -16.81
C LEU A 510 22.84 5.44 -16.50
N GLU A 511 21.99 4.99 -17.42
CA GLU A 511 20.53 4.99 -17.34
C GLU A 511 20.01 3.80 -16.51
N ALA A 512 20.61 2.61 -16.67
CA ALA A 512 20.43 1.50 -15.74
C ALA A 512 20.82 1.88 -14.30
N SER A 513 21.84 2.74 -14.12
CA SER A 513 22.22 3.21 -12.79
C SER A 513 21.16 4.13 -12.13
N ARG A 514 20.28 4.76 -12.93
CA ARG A 514 19.21 5.64 -12.43
C ARG A 514 17.96 4.87 -12.03
N THR A 515 17.56 3.83 -12.77
CA THR A 515 16.50 2.91 -12.29
C THR A 515 16.94 2.12 -11.06
N GLN A 516 18.23 1.78 -10.99
CA GLN A 516 18.83 1.23 -9.76
C GLN A 516 18.75 2.19 -8.57
N MET A 517 18.79 3.52 -8.79
CA MET A 517 18.61 4.48 -7.70
C MET A 517 17.21 4.39 -7.12
N LEU A 518 16.17 4.35 -7.97
CA LEU A 518 14.79 4.14 -7.52
C LEU A 518 14.66 2.79 -6.81
N GLU A 519 15.20 1.70 -7.37
CA GLU A 519 15.17 0.39 -6.73
C GLU A 519 15.81 0.39 -5.34
N ARG A 520 16.96 1.07 -5.18
CA ARG A 520 17.62 1.22 -3.87
C ARG A 520 16.74 1.99 -2.89
N LYS A 521 16.15 3.11 -3.33
CA LYS A 521 15.27 3.93 -2.48
C LYS A 521 14.00 3.19 -2.06
N VAL A 522 13.39 2.43 -2.96
CA VAL A 522 12.23 1.58 -2.64
C VAL A 522 12.64 0.48 -1.65
N ARG A 523 13.79 -0.16 -1.84
CA ARG A 523 14.30 -1.18 -0.91
C ARG A 523 14.66 -0.58 0.46
N GLU A 524 15.21 0.64 0.50
CA GLU A 524 15.46 1.38 1.74
C GLU A 524 14.15 1.72 2.47
N LEU A 525 13.12 2.17 1.75
CA LEU A 525 11.79 2.43 2.32
C LEU A 525 11.16 1.16 2.90
N GLU A 526 11.14 0.06 2.15
CA GLU A 526 10.65 -1.23 2.65
C GLU A 526 11.42 -1.71 3.90
N GLY A 527 12.73 -1.47 3.96
CA GLY A 527 13.55 -1.77 5.12
C GLY A 527 13.16 -0.93 6.33
N LEU A 528 13.02 0.39 6.15
CA LEU A 528 12.59 1.30 7.21
C LEU A 528 11.17 1.02 7.67
N LEU A 529 10.27 0.57 6.80
CA LEU A 529 8.90 0.19 7.16
C LEU A 529 8.88 -1.03 8.08
N ARG A 530 9.72 -2.05 7.80
CA ARG A 530 9.87 -3.20 8.69
C ARG A 530 10.47 -2.82 10.04
N GLU A 531 11.51 -1.99 10.03
CA GLU A 531 12.12 -1.48 11.28
C GLU A 531 11.10 -0.67 12.09
N ALA A 532 10.29 0.16 11.43
CA ALA A 532 9.24 0.95 12.07
C ALA A 532 8.11 0.07 12.63
N GLU A 533 7.77 -1.05 11.99
CA GLU A 533 6.82 -2.03 12.52
C GLU A 533 7.33 -2.69 13.81
N ASP A 534 8.58 -3.14 13.82
CA ASP A 534 9.23 -3.74 14.99
C ASP A 534 9.34 -2.74 16.15
N ASP A 535 9.73 -1.49 15.84
CA ASP A 535 9.80 -0.39 16.81
C ASP A 535 8.41 -0.06 17.36
N MET A 536 7.38 -0.01 16.50
CA MET A 536 5.99 0.23 16.90
C MET A 536 5.50 -0.88 17.86
N GLN A 537 5.76 -2.15 17.55
CA GLN A 537 5.41 -3.26 18.42
C GLN A 537 6.11 -3.16 19.78
N THR A 538 7.38 -2.75 19.78
CA THR A 538 8.16 -2.51 21.00
C THR A 538 7.56 -1.39 21.85
N VAL A 539 7.15 -0.28 21.22
CA VAL A 539 6.47 0.83 21.90
C VAL A 539 5.17 0.36 22.54
N VAL A 540 4.31 -0.36 21.80
CA VAL A 540 3.05 -0.89 22.31
C VAL A 540 3.28 -1.80 23.51
N GLN A 541 4.24 -2.72 23.42
CA GLN A 541 4.58 -3.61 24.54
C GLN A 541 5.06 -2.83 25.78
N ARG A 542 5.90 -1.80 25.59
CA ARG A 542 6.39 -0.95 26.68
C ARG A 542 5.24 -0.19 27.35
N VAL A 543 4.39 0.46 26.57
CA VAL A 543 3.23 1.22 27.07
C VAL A 543 2.26 0.30 27.81
N ASN A 544 1.89 -0.84 27.23
CA ASN A 544 0.99 -1.80 27.87
C ASN A 544 1.57 -2.35 29.18
N ARG A 545 2.88 -2.62 29.22
CA ARG A 545 3.56 -3.08 30.44
C ARG A 545 3.52 -2.01 31.52
N SER A 546 3.84 -0.77 31.18
CA SER A 546 3.80 0.35 32.14
C SER A 546 2.38 0.62 32.65
N GLN A 547 1.38 0.58 31.77
CA GLN A 547 -0.02 0.75 32.16
C GLN A 547 -0.49 -0.36 33.09
N LEU A 548 -0.13 -1.61 32.81
CA LEU A 548 -0.49 -2.75 33.66
C LEU A 548 0.19 -2.66 35.03
N GLU A 549 1.47 -2.29 35.09
CA GLU A 549 2.20 -2.07 36.35
C GLU A 549 1.54 -0.98 37.20
N VAL A 550 1.14 0.16 36.60
CA VAL A 550 0.43 1.23 37.31
C VAL A 550 -0.96 0.79 37.76
N ALA A 551 -1.71 0.09 36.91
CA ALA A 551 -3.05 -0.40 37.24
C ALA A 551 -3.03 -1.43 38.39
N GLU A 552 -2.08 -2.37 38.38
CA GLU A 552 -1.88 -3.33 39.47
C GLU A 552 -1.60 -2.61 40.80
N LEU A 553 -0.66 -1.65 40.81
CA LEU A 553 -0.33 -0.88 42.01
C LEU A 553 -1.50 -0.03 42.51
N GLN A 554 -2.34 0.50 41.62
CA GLN A 554 -3.59 1.17 42.01
C GLN A 554 -4.57 0.22 42.69
N THR A 555 -4.73 -1.02 42.18
CA THR A 555 -5.61 -2.01 42.81
C THR A 555 -5.08 -2.45 44.18
N GLU A 556 -3.77 -2.64 44.32
CA GLU A 556 -3.13 -2.98 45.60
C GLU A 556 -3.33 -1.88 46.62
N ARG A 557 -3.17 -0.62 46.19
CA ARG A 557 -3.42 0.57 47.01
C ARG A 557 -4.86 0.60 47.52
N ASP A 558 -5.85 0.40 46.65
CA ASP A 558 -7.27 0.46 47.03
C ASP A 558 -7.65 -0.68 47.99
N ALA A 559 -7.06 -1.87 47.82
CA ALA A 559 -7.21 -2.99 48.74
C ALA A 559 -6.57 -2.68 50.12
N ALA A 560 -5.36 -2.14 50.14
CA ALA A 560 -4.64 -1.79 51.37
C ALA A 560 -5.36 -0.69 52.16
N LEU A 561 -5.99 0.25 51.47
CA LEU A 561 -6.88 1.27 52.02
C LEU A 561 -8.11 0.69 52.70
N THR A 562 -8.75 -0.27 52.05
CA THR A 562 -9.94 -0.93 52.57
C THR A 562 -9.61 -1.72 53.83
N GLN A 563 -8.45 -2.39 53.86
CA GLN A 563 -7.95 -3.07 55.06
C GLN A 563 -7.66 -2.11 56.20
N MET A 564 -7.07 -0.94 55.90
CA MET A 564 -6.78 0.07 56.91
C MET A 564 -8.08 0.56 57.57
N ARG A 565 -9.11 0.91 56.79
CA ARG A 565 -10.42 1.32 57.35
C ARG A 565 -11.03 0.25 58.25
N LYS A 566 -10.94 -1.04 57.88
CA LYS A 566 -11.42 -2.14 58.73
C LYS A 566 -10.71 -2.19 60.09
N LEU A 567 -9.41 -1.92 60.14
CA LEU A 567 -8.67 -1.87 61.41
C LEU A 567 -9.09 -0.69 62.27
N GLN A 568 -9.36 0.46 61.64
CA GLN A 568 -9.90 1.65 62.32
C GLN A 568 -11.27 1.35 62.95
N ASP A 569 -12.16 0.70 62.19
CA ASP A 569 -13.48 0.28 62.69
C ASP A 569 -13.35 -0.67 63.88
N LEU A 570 -12.43 -1.65 63.82
CA LEU A 570 -12.17 -2.57 64.95
C LEU A 570 -11.63 -1.86 66.20
N ILE A 571 -10.81 -0.82 66.05
CA ILE A 571 -10.34 0.00 67.18
C ILE A 571 -11.50 0.74 67.82
N VAL A 572 -12.42 1.29 67.02
CA VAL A 572 -13.63 1.95 67.53
C VAL A 572 -14.53 0.95 68.25
N GLU A 573 -14.78 -0.22 67.67
CA GLU A 573 -15.57 -1.29 68.30
C GLU A 573 -14.99 -1.71 69.66
N GLU A 574 -13.67 -1.85 69.77
CA GLU A 574 -13.05 -2.29 71.03
C GLU A 574 -13.08 -1.19 72.10
N ARG A 575 -13.08 0.09 71.71
CA ARG A 575 -13.35 1.20 72.65
C ARG A 575 -14.78 1.15 73.18
N GLU A 576 -15.76 0.99 72.29
CA GLU A 576 -17.17 0.89 72.67
C GLU A 576 -17.44 -0.33 73.57
N ARG A 577 -16.75 -1.46 73.35
CA ARG A 577 -16.83 -2.62 74.25
C ARG A 577 -16.43 -2.28 75.68
N VAL A 578 -15.42 -1.42 75.86
CA VAL A 578 -14.91 -1.07 77.19
C VAL A 578 -15.78 -0.02 77.88
N GLU A 579 -16.31 0.95 77.13
CA GLU A 579 -17.26 1.94 77.66
C GLU A 579 -18.57 1.30 78.13
N ASN A 580 -18.98 0.20 77.50
CA ASN A 580 -20.15 -0.58 77.88
C ASN A 580 -19.90 -1.55 79.06
N PHE A 581 -18.71 -1.57 79.67
CA PHE A 581 -18.51 -2.29 80.93
C PHE A 581 -19.10 -1.50 82.11
N PRO A 582 -19.97 -2.12 82.92
CA PRO A 582 -20.56 -1.49 84.10
C PRO A 582 -19.55 -1.25 85.23
#